data_AF-A0A563VJ71-F1
#
_entry.id   AF-A0A563VJ71-F1
#
_cell.length_a   1.000
_cell.length_b   1.000
_cell.length_c   1.000
_cell.angle_alpha   90.00
_cell.angle_beta   90.00
_cell.angle_gamma   90.00
#
_symmetry.space_group_name_H-M   'P 1'
#
loop_
_entity.id
_entity.type
_entity.pdbx_description
1 polymer ?
#
loop_
_entity_poly.entity_id
_entity_poly.type
_entity_poly.pdbx_seq_one_letter_code
_entity_poly.pdbx_strand_id
1 'polypeptide(L)'
;MVRTQPTLSVVRYADDFLVIHLNKEIIEKAKKVVEKFLCQIGLYIKPSKTQTVHSTAGFDFLGVNIKHYKTGKYRSAKRTNGKPTGYVVLKLRRI
;
A
#
# COMPACT_ATOMS: atom_id res chain seq x y z
N MET A 1 24.24 5.07 12.99
CA MET A 1 22.81 5.43 12.80
C MET A 1 22.39 4.92 11.42
N VAL A 2 21.83 3.71 11.34
CA VAL A 2 21.48 3.10 10.04
C VAL A 2 20.23 3.81 9.51
N ARG A 3 20.39 4.66 8.50
CA ARG A 3 19.27 5.15 7.68
C ARG A 3 18.78 3.95 6.88
N THR A 4 17.80 3.22 7.40
CA THR A 4 17.10 2.21 6.60
C THR A 4 16.40 2.97 5.47
N GLN A 5 16.92 2.87 4.25
CA GLN A 5 16.23 3.38 3.08
C GLN A 5 14.81 2.79 3.09
N PRO A 6 13.75 3.58 2.86
CA PRO A 6 12.39 3.05 2.83
C PRO A 6 12.34 1.94 1.77
N THR A 7 12.22 0.70 2.22
CA THR A 7 12.19 -0.47 1.35
C THR A 7 10.88 -0.44 0.57
N LEU A 8 10.96 -0.49 -0.77
CA LEU A 8 9.80 -0.63 -1.64
C LEU A 8 9.06 -1.91 -1.25
N SER A 9 7.84 -1.76 -0.73
CA SER A 9 7.02 -2.91 -0.34
C SER A 9 6.04 -3.20 -1.46
N VAL A 10 6.13 -4.39 -2.06
CA VAL A 10 5.28 -4.81 -3.17
C VAL A 10 4.53 -6.07 -2.77
N VAL A 11 3.22 -6.05 -2.97
CA VAL A 11 2.34 -7.22 -2.81
C VAL A 11 1.71 -7.49 -4.17
N ARG A 12 1.79 -8.74 -4.64
CA ARG A 12 1.18 -9.18 -5.89
C ARG A 12 0.13 -10.24 -5.59
N TYR A 13 -1.04 -10.11 -6.20
CA TYR A 13 -2.09 -11.11 -6.18
C TYR A 13 -2.64 -11.29 -7.59
N ALA A 14 -2.31 -12.41 -8.24
CA ALA A 14 -2.57 -12.65 -9.65
C ALA A 14 -2.12 -11.48 -10.55
N ASP A 15 -3.08 -10.74 -11.11
CA ASP A 15 -2.96 -9.56 -11.95
C ASP A 15 -3.02 -8.23 -11.17
N ASP A 16 -3.41 -8.24 -9.88
CA ASP A 16 -3.47 -7.06 -9.02
C ASP A 16 -2.13 -6.84 -8.27
N PHE A 17 -1.61 -5.61 -8.33
CA PHE A 17 -0.38 -5.20 -7.66
C PHE A 17 -0.63 -4.06 -6.67
N LEU A 18 -0.04 -4.14 -5.49
CA LEU A 18 -0.03 -3.10 -4.47
C LEU A 18 1.41 -2.70 -4.18
N VAL A 19 1.75 -1.44 -4.48
CA VAL A 19 3.07 -0.86 -4.24
C VAL A 19 2.96 0.20 -3.15
N ILE A 20 3.69 0.00 -2.05
CA ILE A 20 3.69 0.88 -0.88
C ILE A 20 5.08 1.49 -0.73
N HIS A 21 5.13 2.82 -0.78
CA HIS A 21 6.35 3.59 -0.59
C HIS A 21 6.04 4.98 -0.02
N LEU A 22 6.98 5.59 0.72
CA LEU A 22 6.80 6.94 1.29
C LEU A 22 6.83 8.05 0.23
N ASN A 23 7.68 7.89 -0.78
CA ASN A 23 7.88 8.87 -1.84
C ASN A 23 6.96 8.58 -3.05
N LYS A 24 6.17 9.58 -3.45
CA LYS A 24 5.23 9.50 -4.58
C LYS A 24 5.92 9.31 -5.92
N GLU A 25 7.10 9.90 -6.10
CA GLU A 25 7.87 9.76 -7.36
C GLU A 25 8.24 8.30 -7.65
N ILE A 26 8.54 7.54 -6.60
CA ILE A 26 8.87 6.11 -6.71
C ILE A 26 7.60 5.31 -7.07
N ILE A 27 6.44 5.70 -6.54
CA ILE A 27 5.15 5.08 -6.90
C ILE A 27 4.84 5.32 -8.38
N GLU A 28 5.09 6.53 -8.89
CA GLU A 28 4.83 6.86 -10.29
C GLU A 28 5.79 6.11 -11.24
N LYS A 29 7.07 5.98 -10.88
CA LYS A 29 8.02 5.11 -11.58
C LYS A 29 7.56 3.64 -11.56
N ALA A 30 7.13 3.14 -10.40
CA ALA A 30 6.63 1.78 -10.27
C ALA A 30 5.39 1.54 -11.14
N LYS A 31 4.45 2.50 -11.21
CA LYS A 31 3.28 2.43 -12.09
C LYS A 31 3.68 2.24 -13.55
N LYS A 32 4.65 3.02 -14.04
CA LYS A 32 5.17 2.90 -15.42
C LYS A 32 5.83 1.54 -15.67
N VAL A 33 6.54 0.98 -14.69
CA VAL A 33 7.16 -0.35 -14.80
C VAL A 33 6.09 -1.43 -14.88
N VAL A 34 5.07 -1.38 -14.01
CA VAL A 34 3.96 -2.34 -14.01
C VAL A 34 3.16 -2.26 -15.30
N GLU A 35 2.92 -1.05 -15.82
CA GLU A 35 2.23 -0.84 -17.11
C GLU A 35 3.00 -1.46 -18.28
N LYS A 36 4.33 -1.25 -18.35
CA LYS A 36 5.18 -1.90 -19.36
C LYS A 36 5.16 -3.42 -19.23
N PHE A 37 5.22 -3.94 -18.01
CA PHE A 37 5.19 -5.38 -17.75
C PHE A 37 3.86 -6.02 -18.18
N LEU A 38 2.74 -5.38 -17.87
CA LEU A 38 1.42 -5.88 -18.26
C LEU A 38 1.22 -5.83 -19.79
N CYS A 39 1.69 -4.76 -20.44
CA CYS A 39 1.67 -4.63 -21.89
C CYS A 39 2.43 -5.77 -22.58
N GLN A 40 3.58 -6.20 -22.02
CA GLN A 40 4.33 -7.36 -22.53
C GLN A 40 3.55 -8.68 -22.43
N ILE A 41 2.65 -8.81 -21.47
CA ILE A 41 1.82 -10.01 -21.25
C ILE A 41 0.47 -9.90 -21.99
N GLY A 42 0.23 -8.79 -22.71
CA GLY A 42 -1.01 -8.56 -23.45
C GLY A 42 -2.19 -8.10 -22.59
N LEU A 43 -1.94 -7.67 -21.35
CA LEU A 43 -2.95 -7.06 -20.49
C LEU A 43 -2.78 -5.53 -20.43
N TYR A 44 -3.89 -4.81 -20.51
CA TYR A 44 -3.90 -3.35 -20.40
C TYR A 44 -4.40 -2.93 -19.02
N ILE A 45 -3.67 -2.03 -18.35
CA ILE A 45 -4.15 -1.40 -17.13
C ILE A 45 -5.37 -0.54 -17.47
N LYS A 46 -6.49 -0.79 -16.78
CA LYS A 46 -7.58 0.19 -16.73
C LYS A 46 -7.17 1.32 -15.79
N PRO A 47 -7.03 2.57 -16.26
CA PRO A 47 -6.67 3.70 -15.41
C PRO A 47 -7.68 3.90 -14.26
N SER A 48 -8.94 3.54 -14.48
CA SER A 48 -10.01 3.59 -13.48
C SER A 48 -9.81 2.64 -12.29
N LYS A 49 -9.04 1.55 -12.45
CA LYS A 49 -8.76 0.58 -11.37
C LYS A 49 -7.54 0.97 -10.54
N THR A 50 -6.75 1.96 -10.99
CA THR A 50 -5.47 2.33 -10.37
C THR A 50 -5.63 3.61 -9.54
N GLN A 51 -5.81 3.48 -8.23
CA GLN A 51 -5.83 4.63 -7.32
C GLN A 51 -4.54 4.73 -6.51
N THR A 52 -3.86 5.87 -6.60
CA THR A 52 -2.75 6.21 -5.70
C THR A 52 -3.32 6.96 -4.50
N VAL A 53 -3.51 6.25 -3.38
CA VAL A 53 -4.09 6.82 -2.16
C VAL A 53 -3.06 6.85 -1.03
N HIS A 54 -3.12 7.89 -0.20
CA HIS A 54 -2.31 7.91 1.01
C HIS A 54 -2.88 6.92 2.03
N SER A 55 -2.01 6.24 2.78
CA SER A 55 -2.41 5.18 3.73
C SER A 55 -3.39 5.63 4.82
N THR A 56 -3.51 6.95 5.06
CA THR A 56 -4.49 7.54 6.00
C THR A 56 -5.88 7.73 5.40
N ALA A 57 -5.99 7.92 4.08
CA ALA A 57 -7.28 8.01 3.40
C ALA A 57 -7.97 6.64 3.37
N GLY A 58 -7.14 5.59 3.25
CA GLY A 58 -7.57 4.21 3.11
C GLY A 58 -7.79 3.83 1.64
N PHE A 59 -7.68 2.55 1.33
CA PHE A 59 -7.90 2.00 -0.02
C PHE A 59 -8.44 0.58 0.05
N ASP A 60 -9.16 0.16 -0.98
CA ASP A 60 -9.68 -1.20 -1.11
C ASP A 60 -8.71 -2.07 -1.91
N PHE A 61 -8.41 -3.26 -1.40
CA PHE A 61 -7.57 -4.26 -2.05
C PHE A 61 -8.16 -5.65 -1.85
N LEU A 62 -8.50 -6.35 -2.95
CA LEU A 62 -9.08 -7.71 -2.93
C LEU A 62 -10.32 -7.86 -2.02
N GLY A 63 -11.21 -6.86 -2.01
CA GLY A 63 -12.39 -6.86 -1.14
C GLY A 63 -12.09 -6.61 0.35
N VAL A 64 -10.91 -6.07 0.65
CA VAL A 64 -10.53 -5.62 1.99
C VAL A 64 -10.28 -4.11 1.97
N ASN A 65 -11.02 -3.37 2.79
CA ASN A 65 -10.71 -1.96 3.04
C ASN A 65 -9.54 -1.85 4.03
N ILE A 66 -8.44 -1.26 3.58
CA ILE A 66 -7.23 -1.02 4.36
C ILE A 66 -7.16 0.46 4.68
N LYS A 67 -7.34 0.82 5.96
CA LYS A 67 -7.24 2.21 6.41
C LYS A 67 -6.48 2.33 7.74
N HIS A 68 -5.57 3.31 7.80
CA HIS A 68 -4.88 3.65 9.04
C HIS A 68 -5.71 4.65 9.85
N TYR A 69 -6.20 4.20 11.00
CA TYR A 69 -6.88 5.06 11.96
C TYR A 69 -5.92 5.50 13.05
N LYS A 70 -5.89 6.81 13.35
CA LYS A 70 -5.15 7.35 14.49
C LYS A 70 -5.83 6.87 15.78
N THR A 71 -5.10 6.15 16.63
CA THR A 71 -5.65 5.65 17.90
C THR A 71 -4.76 6.04 19.07
N GLY A 72 -5.32 5.96 20.28
CA GLY A 72 -4.60 6.23 21.51
C GLY A 72 -3.48 5.23 21.79
N LYS A 73 -2.54 5.63 22.66
CA LYS A 73 -1.29 4.91 23.00
C LYS A 73 -1.49 3.43 23.35
N TYR A 74 -2.66 3.07 23.91
CA TYR A 74 -2.97 1.73 24.42
C TYR A 74 -3.56 0.76 23.38
N ARG A 75 -4.12 1.25 22.27
CA ARG A 75 -4.70 0.42 21.21
C ARG A 75 -3.86 0.38 19.94
N SER A 76 -2.78 1.16 19.87
CA SER A 76 -1.97 1.27 18.66
C SER A 76 -1.19 0.01 18.33
N ALA A 77 -1.08 -0.30 17.04
CA ALA A 77 -0.21 -1.37 16.57
C ALA A 77 1.23 -1.05 16.94
N LYS A 78 1.96 -2.06 17.43
CA LYS A 78 3.39 -1.93 17.75
C LYS A 78 4.21 -2.25 16.49
N ARG A 79 5.24 -1.46 16.23
CA ARG A 79 6.24 -1.80 15.22
C ARG A 79 7.10 -2.97 15.72
N THR A 80 7.85 -3.61 14.82
CA THR A 80 8.80 -4.69 15.14
C THR A 80 9.83 -4.29 16.21
N ASN A 81 10.11 -3.00 16.36
CA ASN A 81 10.98 -2.43 17.40
C ASN A 81 10.27 -2.11 18.73
N GLY A 82 9.05 -2.61 18.95
CA GLY A 82 8.27 -2.41 20.17
C GLY A 82 7.65 -1.02 20.34
N LYS A 83 7.99 -0.04 19.48
CA LYS A 83 7.43 1.32 19.59
C LYS A 83 5.98 1.36 19.08
N PRO A 84 5.05 2.01 19.82
CA PRO A 84 3.68 2.18 19.37
C PRO A 84 3.66 3.07 18.13
N THR A 85 2.97 2.63 17.08
CA THR A 85 2.89 3.35 15.80
C THR A 85 1.91 4.52 15.89
N GLY A 86 1.00 4.53 16.88
CA GLY A 86 -0.10 5.49 16.98
C GLY A 86 -1.25 5.25 15.99
N TYR A 87 -1.14 4.20 15.17
CA TYR A 87 -2.14 3.81 14.18
C TYR A 87 -2.59 2.37 14.41
N VAL A 88 -3.83 2.06 14.04
CA VAL A 88 -4.34 0.70 13.89
C VAL A 88 -4.74 0.50 12.44
N VAL A 89 -4.36 -0.65 11.90
CA VAL A 89 -4.89 -1.15 10.62
C VAL A 89 -6.19 -1.86 10.95
N LEU A 90 -7.32 -1.23 10.65
CA LEU A 90 -8.61 -1.93 10.74
C LEU A 90 -8.83 -2.65 9.42
N LYS A 91 -8.92 -3.98 9.49
CA LYS A 91 -9.34 -4.84 8.39
C LYS A 91 -10.86 -4.95 8.48
N LEU A 92 -11.59 -3.94 7.99
CA LEU A 92 -13.05 -4.03 7.95
C LEU A 92 -13.43 -5.09 6.92
N ARG A 93 -14.20 -6.09 7.36
CA ARG A 93 -14.80 -7.12 6.53
C ARG A 93 -16.29 -6.80 6.34
N ARG A 94 -16.80 -7.25 5.19
CA ARG A 94 -18.19 -7.27 4.67
C ARG A 94 -18.62 -5.95 4.02
N ILE A 95 -19.09 -5.91 2.77
CA ILE A 95 -19.74 -6.90 1.88
C ILE A 95 -19.18 -6.77 0.46
#